data_AF-A0A6B3UQX9-F1
#
_entry.id   AF-A0A6B3UQX9-F1
#
_cell.length_a   1.000
_cell.length_b   1.000
_cell.length_c   1.000
_cell.angle_alpha   90.00
_cell.angle_beta   90.00
_cell.angle_gamma   90.00
#
_symmetry.space_group_name_H-M   'P 1'
#
loop_
_entity.id
_entity.type
_entity.pdbx_description
1 polymer ?
#
loop_
_entity_poly.entity_id
_entity_poly.type
_entity_poly.pdbx_seq_one_letter_code
_entity_poly.pdbx_strand_id
1 'polypeptide(L)'
;RRVGALYRRVRVEHGVRAQRAEVRFDGLAGCLRTPAGGSSRQFIVVVENGAVRARLLTPREAARLMGLPDDYRLPAATTAALKVAGDGVAVPVVRALAAQVLEPLLSGPAAQAA
;
A
#
# COMPACT_ATOMS: atom_id res chain seq x y z
N ARG A 1 0.22 -23.76 -1.70
CA ARG A 1 0.74 -22.46 -2.21
C ARG A 1 0.83 -21.47 -1.06
N ARG A 2 1.94 -20.75 -0.89
CA ARG A 2 2.10 -19.66 0.09
C ARG A 2 2.42 -18.35 -0.64
N VAL A 3 1.76 -17.25 -0.27
CA VAL A 3 1.99 -15.93 -0.86
C VAL A 3 2.44 -14.99 0.24
N GLY A 4 3.49 -14.21 -0.02
CA GLY A 4 4.01 -13.21 0.91
C GLY A 4 4.28 -11.87 0.25
N ALA A 5 4.19 -10.80 1.03
CA ALA A 5 4.56 -9.46 0.60
C ALA A 5 6.03 -9.20 1.00
N LEU A 6 6.84 -8.75 0.05
CA LEU A 6 8.25 -8.43 0.27
C LEU A 6 8.48 -6.93 0.09
N TYR A 7 9.18 -6.33 1.04
CA TYR A 7 9.70 -4.97 0.94
C TYR A 7 11.19 -4.94 1.26
N ARG A 8 11.85 -3.87 0.82
CA ARG A 8 13.28 -3.66 1.10
C ARG A 8 13.47 -2.54 2.11
N ARG A 9 14.29 -2.80 3.13
CA ARG A 9 14.63 -1.86 4.18
C ARG A 9 16.13 -1.86 4.42
N VAL A 10 16.69 -0.69 4.72
CA VAL A 10 18.07 -0.58 5.17
C VAL A 10 18.11 -0.87 6.67
N ARG A 11 19.00 -1.76 7.07
CA ARG A 11 19.31 -2.09 8.47
C ARG A 11 20.78 -1.76 8.74
N VAL A 12 21.10 -1.42 9.98
CA VAL A 12 22.49 -1.27 10.42
C VAL A 12 22.86 -2.54 11.15
N GLU A 13 23.85 -3.26 10.64
CA GLU A 13 24.36 -4.51 11.21
C GLU A 13 25.88 -4.37 11.37
N HIS A 14 26.38 -4.56 12.58
CA HIS A 14 27.81 -4.39 12.90
C HIS A 14 28.38 -3.03 12.43
N GLY A 15 27.60 -1.96 12.54
CA GLY A 15 27.99 -0.62 12.08
C GLY A 15 27.90 -0.40 10.56
N VAL A 16 27.56 -1.41 9.77
CA VAL A 16 27.46 -1.33 8.31
C VAL A 16 26.00 -1.23 7.87
N ARG A 17 25.71 -0.32 6.94
CA ARG A 17 24.38 -0.19 6.32
C ARG A 17 24.19 -1.32 5.30
N ALA A 18 23.26 -2.23 5.57
CA ALA A 18 22.91 -3.33 4.68
C ALA A 18 21.45 -3.23 4.22
N GLN A 19 21.19 -3.50 2.95
CA GLN A 19 19.82 -3.66 2.46
C GLN A 19 19.32 -5.08 2.77
N ARG A 20 18.12 -5.18 3.33
CA ARG A 20 17.43 -6.45 3.61
C ARG A 20 16.14 -6.52 2.83
N ALA A 21 15.88 -7.71 2.28
CA ALA A 21 14.57 -8.08 1.74
C ALA A 21 13.80 -8.76 2.88
N GLU A 22 12.77 -8.11 3.38
CA GLU A 22 11.93 -8.63 4.45
C GLU A 22 10.63 -9.13 3.85
N VAL A 23 10.28 -10.39 4.13
CA VAL A 23 9.07 -11.05 3.60
C VAL A 23 8.08 -11.28 4.72
N ARG A 24 6.83 -10.94 4.47
CA ARG A 24 5.70 -11.16 5.36
C ARG A 24 4.77 -12.22 4.77
N PHE A 25 4.53 -13.28 5.53
CA PHE A 25 3.56 -14.34 5.19
C PHE A 25 2.32 -14.32 6.09
N ASP A 26 2.15 -13.27 6.88
CA ASP A 26 1.04 -13.05 7.81
C ASP A 26 -0.20 -12.42 7.15
N GLY A 27 -0.22 -12.37 5.81
CA GLY A 27 -1.29 -11.74 5.04
C GLY A 27 -1.20 -10.22 4.95
N LEU A 28 -0.17 -9.59 5.53
CA LEU A 28 -0.01 -8.14 5.51
C LEU A 28 1.06 -7.69 4.51
N ALA A 29 0.76 -6.60 3.80
CA ALA A 29 1.75 -5.87 3.03
C ALA A 29 2.58 -4.94 3.92
N GLY A 30 3.81 -4.62 3.50
CA GLY A 30 4.53 -3.48 4.06
C GLY A 30 3.83 -2.16 3.69
N CYS A 31 4.16 -1.07 4.39
CA CYS A 31 3.64 0.25 4.03
C CYS A 31 3.95 0.58 2.57
N LEU A 32 2.91 0.87 1.78
CA LEU A 32 3.06 1.31 0.39
C LEU A 32 3.83 2.63 0.38
N ARG A 33 4.67 2.82 -0.64
CA ARG A 33 5.54 3.99 -0.76
C ARG A 33 5.46 4.53 -2.16
N THR A 34 5.47 5.85 -2.27
CA THR A 34 5.64 6.53 -3.55
C THR A 34 6.92 6.03 -4.24
N PRO A 35 6.85 5.63 -5.52
CA PRO A 35 8.00 5.13 -6.25
C PRO A 35 8.99 6.26 -6.52
N ALA A 36 10.04 6.35 -5.71
CA ALA A 36 11.15 7.31 -5.86
C ALA A 36 12.49 6.64 -6.23
N GLY A 37 12.54 5.29 -6.22
CA GLY A 37 13.75 4.52 -6.54
C GLY A 37 13.52 3.01 -6.39
N GLY A 38 14.52 2.19 -6.72
CA GLY A 38 14.36 0.73 -6.70
C GLY A 38 13.89 0.19 -5.34
N SER A 39 14.50 0.64 -4.24
CA SER A 39 14.21 0.19 -2.87
C SER A 39 12.77 0.45 -2.41
N SER A 40 12.09 1.44 -2.99
CA SER A 40 10.70 1.79 -2.68
C SER A 40 9.68 0.78 -3.24
N ARG A 41 10.06 0.03 -4.27
CA ARG A 41 9.19 -0.95 -4.92
C ARG A 41 8.92 -2.14 -4.01
N GLN A 42 7.65 -2.55 -3.97
CA GLN A 42 7.19 -3.75 -3.27
C GLN A 42 7.06 -4.93 -4.22
N PHE A 43 7.12 -6.13 -3.65
CA PHE A 43 7.08 -7.38 -4.39
C PHE A 43 6.06 -8.35 -3.78
N ILE A 44 5.53 -9.22 -4.62
CA ILE A 44 4.79 -10.40 -4.23
C ILE A 44 5.68 -11.61 -4.43
N VAL A 45 5.82 -12.42 -3.40
CA VAL A 45 6.56 -13.68 -3.39
C VAL A 45 5.56 -14.82 -3.36
N VAL A 46 5.71 -15.79 -4.25
CA VAL A 46 4.88 -17.00 -4.33
C VAL A 46 5.78 -18.22 -4.17
N VAL A 47 5.50 -19.02 -3.16
CA VAL A 47 6.15 -20.30 -2.89
C VAL A 47 5.17 -21.43 -3.19
N GLU A 48 5.51 -22.26 -4.17
CA GLU A 48 4.64 -23.31 -4.68
C GLU A 48 5.45 -24.43 -5.31
N ASN A 49 5.15 -25.69 -4.97
CA ASN A 49 5.78 -26.89 -5.54
C ASN A 49 7.33 -26.86 -5.48
N GLY A 50 7.89 -26.42 -4.35
CA GLY A 50 9.34 -26.30 -4.18
C GLY A 50 9.99 -25.11 -4.90
N ALA A 51 9.24 -24.35 -5.70
CA ALA A 51 9.73 -23.18 -6.42
C ALA A 51 9.36 -21.86 -5.71
N VAL A 52 10.28 -20.90 -5.76
CA VAL A 52 10.06 -19.53 -5.28
C VAL A 52 10.07 -18.57 -6.48
N ARG A 53 8.98 -17.82 -6.65
CA ARG A 53 8.85 -16.80 -7.68
C ARG A 53 8.58 -15.45 -7.01
N ALA A 54 9.20 -14.39 -7.51
CA ALA A 54 8.93 -13.04 -7.05
C ALA A 54 8.64 -12.13 -8.25
N ARG A 55 7.69 -11.22 -8.08
CA ARG A 55 7.40 -10.15 -9.05
C ARG A 55 7.06 -8.86 -8.34
N LEU A 56 7.10 -7.77 -9.08
CA LEU A 56 6.63 -6.48 -8.57
C LEU A 56 5.14 -6.53 -8.23
N LEU A 57 4.77 -5.76 -7.20
CA LEU A 57 3.38 -5.41 -6.91
C LEU A 57 2.83 -4.60 -8.09
N THR A 58 1.67 -5.01 -8.60
CA THR A 58 1.00 -4.30 -9.69
C THR A 58 0.24 -3.08 -9.17
N PRO A 59 -0.05 -2.08 -10.03
CA PRO A 59 -0.91 -0.96 -9.63
C PRO A 59 -2.27 -1.37 -9.07
N ARG A 60 -2.89 -2.41 -9.65
CA ARG A 60 -4.19 -2.88 -9.19
C ARG A 60 -4.12 -3.55 -7.82
N GLU A 61 -3.08 -4.32 -7.55
CA GLU A 61 -2.87 -4.88 -6.21
C GLU A 61 -2.60 -3.79 -5.17
N ALA A 62 -1.82 -2.76 -5.52
CA ALA A 62 -1.61 -1.60 -4.65
C ALA A 62 -2.93 -0.87 -4.35
N ALA A 63 -3.78 -0.67 -5.37
CA ALA A 63 -5.10 -0.05 -5.19
C ALA A 63 -6.01 -0.90 -4.28
N ARG A 64 -6.03 -2.22 -4.45
CA ARG A 64 -6.78 -3.14 -3.58
C ARG A 64 -6.29 -3.10 -2.14
N LEU A 65 -4.98 -3.05 -1.92
CA LEU A 65 -4.39 -2.90 -0.57
C LEU A 65 -4.83 -1.61 0.12
N MET A 66 -5.06 -0.54 -0.65
CA MET A 66 -5.57 0.73 -0.16
C MET A 66 -7.11 0.77 -0.04
N GLY A 67 -7.79 -0.33 -0.37
CA GLY A 67 -9.24 -0.46 -0.31
C GLY A 67 -10.00 0.25 -1.44
N LEU A 68 -9.33 0.57 -2.55
CA LEU A 68 -10.00 1.13 -3.73
C LEU A 68 -10.78 0.02 -4.46
N PRO A 69 -11.96 0.34 -5.03
CA PRO A 69 -12.74 -0.63 -5.78
C PRO A 69 -12.04 -1.01 -7.10
N ASP A 70 -12.41 -2.16 -7.65
CA ASP A 70 -11.76 -2.73 -8.85
C ASP A 70 -12.02 -1.90 -10.12
N ASP A 71 -13.11 -1.15 -10.15
CA ASP A 71 -13.49 -0.20 -11.21
C ASP A 71 -12.80 1.16 -11.09
N TYR A 72 -12.07 1.42 -9.99
CA TYR A 72 -11.35 2.68 -9.82
C TYR A 72 -10.35 2.90 -10.96
N ARG A 73 -10.48 4.03 -11.66
CA ARG A 73 -9.65 4.37 -12.81
C ARG A 73 -8.25 4.77 -12.36
N LEU A 74 -7.28 3.88 -12.54
CA LEU A 74 -5.87 4.17 -12.31
C LEU A 74 -5.24 4.87 -13.55
N PRO A 75 -4.21 5.71 -13.34
CA PRO A 75 -3.36 6.17 -14.43
C PRO A 75 -2.83 5.00 -15.28
N ALA A 76 -2.74 5.21 -16.59
CA ALA A 76 -2.21 4.17 -17.51
C ALA A 76 -0.73 3.83 -17.20
N ALA A 77 0.06 4.83 -16.82
CA ALA A 77 1.46 4.63 -16.46
C ALA A 77 1.59 3.97 -15.08
N THR A 78 2.27 2.83 -15.02
CA THR A 78 2.47 2.04 -13.79
C THR A 78 3.04 2.88 -12.64
N THR A 79 4.07 3.69 -12.91
CA THR A 79 4.69 4.55 -11.89
C THR A 79 3.70 5.59 -11.34
N ALA A 80 2.88 6.20 -12.20
CA ALA A 80 1.89 7.19 -11.78
C ALA A 80 0.79 6.53 -10.93
N ALA A 81 0.32 5.36 -11.33
CA ALA A 81 -0.69 4.62 -10.56
C ALA A 81 -0.18 4.14 -9.20
N LEU A 82 1.07 3.66 -9.13
CA LEU A 82 1.71 3.31 -7.87
C LEU A 82 1.98 4.53 -6.99
N LYS A 83 2.23 5.72 -7.58
CA LYS A 83 2.34 6.98 -6.83
C LYS A 83 1.01 7.34 -6.18
N VAL A 84 -0.12 7.25 -6.89
CA VAL A 84 -1.44 7.48 -6.30
C VAL A 84 -1.70 6.55 -5.12
N ALA A 85 -1.40 5.25 -5.26
CA ALA A 85 -1.58 4.30 -4.17
C ALA A 85 -0.61 4.50 -2.99
N GLY A 86 0.64 4.92 -3.26
CA GLY A 86 1.67 5.11 -2.24
C GLY A 86 1.59 6.43 -1.49
N ASP A 87 1.01 7.47 -2.09
CA ASP A 87 0.84 8.81 -1.52
C ASP A 87 -0.58 9.01 -0.92
N GLY A 88 -1.52 8.17 -1.32
CA GLY A 88 -2.91 8.23 -0.87
C GLY A 88 -3.12 7.70 0.55
N VAL A 89 -4.35 7.85 1.03
CA VAL A 89 -4.82 7.32 2.32
C VAL A 89 -5.76 6.14 2.06
N ALA A 90 -5.70 5.12 2.93
CA ALA A 90 -6.55 3.94 2.78
C ALA A 90 -8.03 4.30 2.89
N VAL A 91 -8.83 3.88 1.91
CA VAL A 91 -10.27 4.19 1.79
C VAL A 91 -11.04 3.84 3.07
N PRO A 92 -10.84 2.68 3.72
CA PRO A 92 -11.57 2.35 4.94
C PRO A 92 -11.28 3.32 6.10
N VAL A 93 -10.06 3.84 6.18
CA VAL A 93 -9.66 4.81 7.21
C VAL A 93 -10.34 6.15 6.96
N VAL A 94 -10.28 6.65 5.73
CA VAL A 94 -10.97 7.89 5.34
C VAL A 94 -12.47 7.76 5.61
N ARG A 95 -13.06 6.59 5.31
CA ARG A 95 -14.48 6.38 5.53
C ARG A 95 -14.84 6.39 7.02
N ALA A 96 -14.04 5.75 7.86
CA ALA A 96 -14.22 5.76 9.31
C ALA A 96 -14.10 7.18 9.89
N LEU A 97 -13.09 7.95 9.47
CA LEU A 97 -12.92 9.35 9.89
C LEU A 97 -14.11 10.21 9.49
N ALA A 98 -14.61 10.02 8.28
CA ALA A 98 -15.74 10.80 7.82
C ALA A 98 -17.02 10.50 8.62
N ALA A 99 -17.35 9.23 8.84
CA ALA A 99 -18.54 8.84 9.58
C ALA A 99 -18.50 9.25 11.06
N GLN A 100 -17.32 9.22 11.69
CA GLN A 100 -17.18 9.44 13.13
C GLN A 100 -16.80 10.88 13.50
N VAL A 101 -16.22 11.64 12.58
CA VAL A 101 -15.68 12.97 12.86
C VAL A 101 -16.25 14.00 11.90
N LEU A 102 -16.05 13.82 10.59
CA LEU A 102 -16.35 14.89 9.63
C LEU A 102 -17.85 15.13 9.44
N GLU A 103 -18.62 14.08 9.18
CA GLU A 103 -20.07 14.15 8.94
C GLU A 103 -20.86 14.67 10.18
N PRO A 104 -20.54 14.24 11.43
CA PRO A 104 -21.14 14.84 12.62
C PRO A 104 -20.85 16.33 12.77
N LEU A 105 -19.62 16.79 12.49
CA LEU A 105 -19.25 18.20 12.57
C LEU A 105 -19.97 19.05 11.51
N LEU A 106 -20.19 18.48 10.33
CA LEU A 106 -20.95 19.12 9.24
C LEU A 106 -22.46 19.13 9.48
N SER A 107 -22.98 18.35 10.43
CA SER A 107 -24.41 18.27 10.72
C SER A 107 -24.83 19.18 11.89
N GLY A 108 -23.88 19.95 12.45
CA GLY A 108 -24.13 20.88 13.56
C GLY A 108 -24.88 22.16 13.15
N PRO A 109 -25.38 22.96 14.12
CA PRO A 109 -26.21 24.14 13.88
C PRO A 109 -25.59 25.18 12.92
N ALA A 110 -24.25 25.28 12.90
CA ALA A 110 -23.52 26.21 12.03
C ALA A 110 -23.62 25.86 10.53
N ALA A 111 -23.88 24.59 10.18
CA ALA A 111 -24.00 24.14 8.80
C ALA A 111 -25.44 24.26 8.25
N GLN A 112 -26.44 24.40 9.11
CA GLN A 112 -27.84 24.63 8.71
C GLN A 112 -28.15 26.11 8.43
N ALA A 113 -27.22 27.01 8.74
CA ALA A 113 -27.35 28.46 8.57
C ALA A 113 -26.63 29.01 7.33
N ALA A 114 -26.00 28.15 6.53
CA ALA A 114 -25.33 28.48 5.26
C ALA A 114 -26.12 27.93 4.07
#